data_AF-A0A950LSD7-F1
#
_entry.id   AF-A0A950LSD7-F1
#
_cell.length_a   1.000
_cell.length_b   1.000
_cell.length_c   1.000
_cell.angle_alpha   90.00
_cell.angle_beta   90.00
_cell.angle_gamma   90.00
#
_symmetry.space_group_name_H-M   'P 1'
#
loop_
_entity.id
_entity.type
_entity.pdbx_description
1 polymer ?
#
loop_
_entity_poly.entity_id
_entity_poly.type
_entity_poly.pdbx_seq_one_letter_code
_entity_poly.pdbx_strand_id
1 'polypeptide(L)'
;MLIGSEPSAAARPAHEAECPVGLACRFAPAAYARTDPSDPDAYGDYDRADRPRDGDDIRYIVIHDTEESYDSAIARFQDPHSGVSAHYVIRSSDGQVTQLVHTWDIAHHAGNYWFNMHSLGIEHEGVLVDGARWYTEAMYQASARLVRYLAARYHIPLDREHILSHEEIPGLTPGGVAGMHYDPGPYWDWAHYFDLLGAPLPTAGVSAAPVLTIVPRFDIDIEPLRSCVGEACTDLPPQGSNVVYLHTEPRADAPLVGDPALHPDGSPGTTRVADWSARAVTGQSFVVAGRSGEWTAIWFGGRPAWLDDPPGRVSAPGHGALITPRPGRSAIPVYGAAYPEDSAYPPTIPAAAVVPLRYTIPAGQVYLGVERGFADYYYARFDSADAQDNHTLVVGDRRLVEISFNHRRAFVDAADVLILR
;
A
#
# COMPACT_ATOMS: atom_id res chain seq x y z
N MET A 1 28.36 -12.50 -37.58
CA MET A 1 27.20 -12.51 -36.68
C MET A 1 27.55 -13.45 -35.54
N LEU A 2 28.15 -12.90 -34.47
CA LEU A 2 28.58 -13.67 -33.30
C LEU A 2 27.57 -13.37 -32.21
N ILE A 3 26.78 -14.38 -31.89
CA ILE A 3 25.79 -14.38 -30.82
C ILE A 3 26.61 -14.56 -29.54
N GLY A 4 26.75 -13.50 -28.75
CA GLY A 4 27.39 -13.56 -27.45
C GLY A 4 26.50 -14.37 -26.51
N SER A 5 27.03 -15.50 -26.04
CA SER A 5 26.47 -16.29 -24.94
C SER A 5 26.35 -15.41 -23.69
N GLU A 6 25.16 -15.37 -23.10
CA GLU A 6 24.95 -14.78 -21.78
C GLU A 6 25.83 -15.50 -20.74
N PRO A 7 26.41 -14.76 -19.78
CA PRO A 7 27.25 -15.37 -18.75
C PRO A 7 26.40 -16.26 -17.83
N SER A 8 26.91 -17.48 -17.61
CA SER A 8 26.46 -18.45 -16.62
C SER A 8 26.08 -17.80 -15.28
N ALA A 9 24.95 -18.23 -14.70
CA ALA A 9 24.40 -17.80 -13.42
C ALA A 9 25.43 -17.93 -12.29
N ALA A 10 26.04 -16.81 -11.89
CA ALA A 10 26.71 -16.71 -10.61
C ALA A 10 25.64 -16.68 -9.51
N ALA A 11 25.84 -17.48 -8.46
CA ALA A 11 25.03 -17.41 -7.24
C ALA A 11 25.04 -15.96 -6.71
N ARG A 12 23.87 -15.42 -6.34
CA ARG A 12 23.77 -14.07 -5.78
C ARG A 12 24.51 -14.06 -4.42
N PRO A 13 25.37 -13.06 -4.13
CA PRO A 13 26.09 -13.02 -2.86
C PRO A 13 25.09 -12.77 -1.72
N ALA A 14 24.88 -13.77 -0.86
CA ALA A 14 23.91 -13.77 0.23
C ALA A 14 24.30 -12.89 1.46
N HIS A 15 25.37 -12.10 1.36
CA HIS A 15 25.94 -11.35 2.49
C HIS A 15 26.10 -9.85 2.24
N GLU A 16 25.81 -9.37 1.03
CA GLU A 16 25.91 -7.95 0.69
C GLU A 16 24.53 -7.32 0.58
N ALA A 17 24.40 -6.10 1.10
CA ALA A 17 23.16 -5.35 1.01
C ALA A 17 22.95 -4.79 -0.41
N GLU A 18 21.73 -4.93 -0.92
CA GLU A 18 21.26 -4.44 -2.20
C GLU A 18 20.90 -2.95 -2.09
N CYS A 19 21.91 -2.09 -2.19
CA CYS A 19 21.77 -0.64 -2.00
C CYS A 19 22.55 0.16 -3.06
N PRO A 20 22.15 1.41 -3.35
CA PRO A 20 22.91 2.27 -4.24
C PRO A 20 24.28 2.62 -3.64
N VAL A 21 25.27 2.81 -4.52
CA VAL A 21 26.63 3.21 -4.14
C VAL A 21 26.61 4.49 -3.31
N GLY A 22 27.37 4.48 -2.21
CA GLY A 22 27.50 5.62 -1.30
C GLY A 22 26.29 5.88 -0.40
N LEU A 23 25.33 4.96 -0.31
CA LEU A 23 24.33 4.96 0.76
C LEU A 23 24.88 4.17 1.95
N ALA A 24 24.75 4.71 3.16
CA ALA A 24 25.13 3.99 4.38
C ALA A 24 24.14 2.83 4.57
N CYS A 25 24.53 1.65 4.10
CA CYS A 25 23.67 0.49 4.04
C CYS A 25 24.45 -0.76 4.49
N ARG A 26 23.80 -1.60 5.31
CA ARG A 26 24.32 -2.88 5.79
C ARG A 26 23.28 -3.98 5.64
N PHE A 27 23.72 -5.23 5.66
CA PHE A 27 22.84 -6.39 5.68
C PHE A 27 22.85 -7.01 7.08
N ALA A 28 21.68 -7.20 7.67
CA ALA A 28 21.48 -7.91 8.92
C ALA A 28 20.22 -8.77 8.76
N PRO A 29 20.34 -10.06 8.42
CA PRO A 29 19.23 -10.85 7.91
C PRO A 29 18.10 -10.96 8.92
N ALA A 30 16.87 -10.98 8.40
CA ALA A 30 15.70 -11.42 9.14
C ALA A 30 15.82 -12.92 9.50
N ALA A 31 15.06 -13.36 10.48
CA ALA A 31 15.01 -14.78 10.82
C ALA A 31 14.38 -15.57 9.66
N TYR A 32 14.96 -16.74 9.37
CA TYR A 32 14.33 -17.78 8.56
C TYR A 32 14.42 -19.10 9.31
N ALA A 33 13.44 -19.38 10.16
CA ALA A 33 13.45 -20.56 11.00
C ALA A 33 12.05 -21.05 11.30
N ARG A 34 11.93 -22.37 11.44
CA ARG A 34 10.71 -23.04 11.88
C ARG A 34 10.42 -22.72 13.34
N THR A 35 9.17 -22.40 13.64
CA THR A 35 8.68 -22.07 14.99
C THR A 35 7.89 -23.20 15.63
N ASP A 36 7.30 -24.09 14.83
CA ASP A 36 6.70 -25.35 15.31
C ASP A 36 7.15 -26.53 14.42
N PRO A 37 7.90 -27.52 14.95
CA PRO A 37 8.34 -28.70 14.20
C PRO A 37 7.22 -29.62 13.69
N SER A 38 5.98 -29.44 14.14
CA SER A 38 4.81 -30.21 13.71
C SER A 38 3.98 -29.51 12.64
N ASP A 39 4.19 -28.21 12.43
CA ASP A 39 3.45 -27.39 11.48
C ASP A 39 4.40 -26.86 10.38
N PRO A 40 4.20 -27.23 9.11
CA PRO A 40 5.02 -26.74 8.00
C PRO A 40 4.75 -25.26 7.66
N ASP A 41 3.66 -24.69 8.15
CA ASP A 41 3.25 -23.30 7.94
C ASP A 41 3.80 -22.40 9.07
N ALA A 42 4.26 -23.00 10.18
CA ALA A 42 4.83 -22.31 11.33
C ALA A 42 6.35 -22.09 11.14
N TYR A 43 6.68 -21.06 10.37
CA TYR A 43 8.02 -20.51 10.25
C TYR A 43 7.93 -19.00 10.10
N GLY A 44 8.98 -18.31 10.52
CA GLY A 44 9.12 -16.88 10.31
C GLY A 44 10.40 -16.58 9.53
N ASP A 45 10.58 -15.37 9.00
CA ASP A 45 9.61 -14.26 8.92
C ASP A 45 9.35 -13.83 7.45
N TYR A 46 9.80 -14.64 6.49
CA TYR A 46 9.69 -14.34 5.06
C TYR A 46 9.65 -15.64 4.24
N ASP A 47 9.20 -15.55 2.99
CA ASP A 47 9.20 -16.68 2.06
C ASP A 47 10.36 -16.60 1.08
N ARG A 48 11.05 -17.72 0.90
CA ARG A 48 12.11 -17.81 -0.10
C ARG A 48 11.52 -17.85 -1.51
N ALA A 49 12.11 -17.05 -2.39
CA ALA A 49 11.72 -16.92 -3.78
C ALA A 49 12.92 -16.56 -4.67
N ASP A 50 12.70 -16.37 -5.97
CA ASP A 50 13.72 -15.86 -6.89
C ASP A 50 13.18 -14.72 -7.74
N ARG A 51 12.45 -13.78 -7.12
CA ARG A 51 11.81 -12.68 -7.85
C ARG A 51 12.84 -11.80 -8.58
N PRO A 52 12.56 -11.35 -9.83
CA PRO A 52 11.40 -11.70 -10.66
C PRO A 52 11.66 -12.88 -11.63
N ARG A 53 12.70 -13.69 -11.39
CA ARG A 53 13.10 -14.79 -12.29
C ARG A 53 12.18 -16.00 -12.22
N ASP A 54 11.49 -16.18 -11.10
CA ASP A 54 10.41 -17.15 -10.91
C ASP A 54 9.10 -16.76 -11.63
N GLY A 55 9.06 -15.58 -12.24
CA GLY A 55 7.91 -15.05 -12.96
C GLY A 55 7.00 -14.16 -12.12
N ASP A 56 7.25 -14.04 -10.81
CA ASP A 56 6.50 -13.16 -9.91
C ASP A 56 7.13 -11.77 -9.92
N ASP A 57 6.37 -10.76 -10.30
CA ASP A 57 6.88 -9.41 -10.51
C ASP A 57 6.77 -8.52 -9.28
N ILE A 58 7.77 -7.65 -9.12
CA ILE A 58 7.82 -6.66 -8.05
C ILE A 58 7.26 -5.35 -8.62
N ARG A 59 6.01 -5.04 -8.24
CA ARG A 59 5.20 -3.95 -8.78
C ARG A 59 5.19 -2.72 -7.89
N TYR A 60 5.36 -2.89 -6.57
CA TYR A 60 5.17 -1.82 -5.60
C TYR A 60 6.35 -1.68 -4.63
N ILE A 61 6.45 -0.49 -4.03
CA ILE A 61 7.24 -0.27 -2.82
C ILE A 61 6.28 0.27 -1.77
N VAL A 62 6.22 -0.37 -0.60
CA VAL A 62 5.34 0.04 0.50
C VAL A 62 6.18 0.75 1.55
N ILE A 63 5.76 1.96 1.89
CA ILE A 63 6.34 2.81 2.91
C ILE A 63 5.58 2.57 4.22
N HIS A 64 6.36 2.27 5.25
CA HIS A 64 5.89 1.99 6.60
C HIS A 64 6.56 2.93 7.60
N ASP A 65 5.95 3.08 8.77
CA ASP A 65 6.68 3.42 9.99
C ASP A 65 6.68 2.23 10.96
N THR A 66 7.70 2.16 11.82
CA THR A 66 7.96 0.97 12.65
C THR A 66 7.08 0.86 13.90
N GLU A 67 6.44 1.95 14.34
CA GLU A 67 5.86 2.11 15.69
C GLU A 67 6.81 1.76 16.86
N GLU A 68 8.13 1.69 16.60
CA GLU A 68 9.18 1.35 17.56
C GLU A 68 10.55 1.88 17.13
N SER A 69 11.58 1.68 17.96
CA SER A 69 12.95 2.12 17.62
C SER A 69 13.58 1.28 16.52
N TYR A 70 14.56 1.83 15.82
CA TYR A 70 15.31 1.16 14.75
C TYR A 70 15.92 -0.18 15.18
N ASP A 71 16.55 -0.23 16.36
CA ASP A 71 17.16 -1.47 16.87
C ASP A 71 16.08 -2.48 17.32
N SER A 72 14.93 -2.00 17.82
CA SER A 72 13.79 -2.85 18.18
C SER A 72 13.16 -3.50 16.95
N ALA A 73 12.95 -2.74 15.87
CA ALA A 73 12.42 -3.27 14.61
C ALA A 73 13.34 -4.34 14.01
N ILE A 74 14.66 -4.11 14.01
CA ILE A 74 15.64 -5.12 13.58
C ILE A 74 15.57 -6.36 14.47
N ALA A 75 15.53 -6.20 15.79
CA ALA A 75 15.46 -7.33 16.71
C ALA A 75 14.16 -8.13 16.53
N ARG A 76 13.03 -7.46 16.25
CA ARG A 76 11.75 -8.10 15.95
C ARG A 76 11.84 -8.96 14.70
N PHE A 77 12.36 -8.43 13.60
CA PHE A 77 12.52 -9.18 12.35
C PHE A 77 13.59 -10.28 12.43
N GLN A 78 14.38 -10.33 13.51
CA GLN A 78 15.33 -11.39 13.82
C GLN A 78 14.79 -12.44 14.79
N ASP A 79 13.55 -12.27 15.27
CA ASP A 79 12.84 -13.27 16.05
C ASP A 79 11.88 -14.04 15.13
N PRO A 80 12.14 -15.32 14.83
CA PRO A 80 11.27 -16.11 13.94
C PRO A 80 9.85 -16.28 14.46
N HIS A 81 9.59 -16.00 15.74
CA HIS A 81 8.25 -16.02 16.32
C HIS A 81 7.47 -14.71 16.07
N SER A 82 8.09 -13.69 15.46
CA SER A 82 7.43 -12.42 15.17
C SER A 82 6.38 -12.57 14.06
N GLY A 83 6.65 -13.43 13.08
CA GLY A 83 5.79 -13.64 11.91
C GLY A 83 5.72 -12.44 10.97
N VAL A 84 6.65 -11.48 11.10
CA VAL A 84 6.70 -10.25 10.32
C VAL A 84 8.14 -9.90 9.95
N SER A 85 8.32 -9.33 8.76
CA SER A 85 9.62 -8.82 8.31
C SER A 85 9.44 -7.71 7.31
N ALA A 86 10.50 -6.93 7.07
CA ALA A 86 10.58 -5.98 5.98
C ALA A 86 11.89 -6.17 5.19
N HIS A 87 11.94 -5.66 3.96
CA HIS A 87 13.17 -5.71 3.19
C HIS A 87 14.21 -4.76 3.77
N TYR A 88 13.80 -3.57 4.20
CA TYR A 88 14.68 -2.54 4.72
C TYR A 88 14.09 -1.84 5.95
N VAL A 89 14.97 -1.40 6.86
CA VAL A 89 14.66 -0.46 7.95
C VAL A 89 15.60 0.75 7.84
N ILE A 90 15.07 1.96 8.02
CA ILE A 90 15.81 3.22 7.93
C ILE A 90 15.75 3.94 9.27
N ARG A 91 16.93 4.27 9.82
CA ARG A 91 17.05 4.99 11.08
C ARG A 91 16.74 6.47 10.93
N SER A 92 16.00 7.02 11.88
CA SER A 92 15.53 8.40 11.87
C SER A 92 16.67 9.41 12.02
N SER A 93 17.61 9.15 12.91
CA SER A 93 18.61 10.15 13.31
C SER A 93 19.65 10.50 12.23
N ASP A 94 20.00 9.55 11.36
CA ASP A 94 21.10 9.72 10.39
C ASP A 94 20.86 9.06 9.02
N GLY A 95 19.70 8.42 8.80
CA GLY A 95 19.38 7.76 7.54
C GLY A 95 20.18 6.47 7.29
N GLN A 96 20.76 5.85 8.33
CA GLN A 96 21.36 4.52 8.20
C GLN A 96 20.30 3.50 7.73
N VAL A 97 20.62 2.78 6.67
CA VAL A 97 19.78 1.71 6.11
C VAL A 97 20.30 0.34 6.57
N THR A 98 19.41 -0.55 6.99
CA THR A 98 19.67 -1.98 7.13
C THR A 98 18.72 -2.76 6.24
N GLN A 99 19.26 -3.61 5.38
CA GLN A 99 18.49 -4.62 4.67
C GLN A 99 18.39 -5.90 5.52
N LEU A 100 17.19 -6.49 5.60
CA LEU A 100 16.92 -7.71 6.37
C LEU A 100 16.45 -8.87 5.49
N VAL A 101 15.61 -8.61 4.48
CA VAL A 101 15.18 -9.62 3.50
C VAL A 101 15.75 -9.26 2.14
N HIS A 102 16.28 -10.25 1.42
CA HIS A 102 16.73 -10.04 0.05
C HIS A 102 15.55 -9.68 -0.84
N THR A 103 15.76 -8.77 -1.80
CA THR A 103 14.64 -8.26 -2.63
C THR A 103 14.04 -9.30 -3.57
N TRP A 104 14.69 -10.45 -3.73
CA TRP A 104 14.13 -11.59 -4.48
C TRP A 104 13.28 -12.52 -3.62
N ASP A 105 13.39 -12.46 -2.29
CA ASP A 105 12.55 -13.18 -1.32
C ASP A 105 11.35 -12.30 -0.94
N ILE A 106 10.27 -12.88 -0.40
CA ILE A 106 9.03 -12.18 -0.06
C ILE A 106 8.97 -11.89 1.44
N ALA A 107 9.20 -10.63 1.84
CA ALA A 107 9.03 -10.21 3.22
C ALA A 107 7.54 -10.17 3.66
N HIS A 108 7.27 -10.40 4.94
CA HIS A 108 5.92 -10.38 5.52
C HIS A 108 5.62 -9.03 6.19
N HIS A 109 5.35 -7.98 5.41
CA HIS A 109 5.24 -6.59 5.91
C HIS A 109 3.85 -5.95 5.80
N ALA A 110 3.06 -6.30 4.78
CA ALA A 110 1.87 -5.53 4.39
C ALA A 110 0.55 -6.03 5.00
N GLY A 111 0.56 -7.11 5.78
CA GLY A 111 -0.66 -7.77 6.29
C GLY A 111 -1.58 -8.36 5.19
N ASN A 112 -1.15 -8.29 3.93
CA ASN A 112 -1.85 -8.80 2.75
C ASN A 112 -0.84 -9.52 1.87
N TYR A 113 -0.97 -10.83 1.77
CA TYR A 113 0.03 -11.67 1.11
C TYR A 113 0.21 -11.36 -0.39
N TRP A 114 -0.88 -10.99 -1.08
CA TRP A 114 -0.79 -10.56 -2.48
C TRP A 114 0.10 -9.32 -2.64
N PHE A 115 -0.04 -8.34 -1.74
CA PHE A 115 0.86 -7.18 -1.74
C PHE A 115 2.28 -7.54 -1.29
N ASN A 116 2.47 -8.44 -0.33
CA ASN A 116 3.81 -8.91 0.03
C ASN A 116 4.55 -9.49 -1.19
N MET A 117 3.90 -10.41 -1.93
CA MET A 117 4.53 -11.08 -3.08
C MET A 117 4.82 -10.12 -4.25
N HIS A 118 4.08 -9.01 -4.37
CA HIS A 118 4.32 -8.00 -5.41
C HIS A 118 5.04 -6.73 -4.95
N SER A 119 5.58 -6.68 -3.74
CA SER A 119 6.18 -5.44 -3.24
C SER A 119 7.46 -5.60 -2.43
N LEU A 120 8.10 -4.44 -2.22
CA LEU A 120 9.20 -4.27 -1.28
C LEU A 120 8.75 -3.35 -0.14
N GLY A 121 8.62 -3.90 1.07
CA GLY A 121 8.41 -3.12 2.30
C GLY A 121 9.66 -2.41 2.80
N ILE A 122 9.53 -1.11 3.10
CA ILE A 122 10.56 -0.26 3.69
C ILE A 122 10.01 0.39 4.97
N GLU A 123 10.61 0.03 6.09
CA GLU A 123 10.30 0.52 7.43
C GLU A 123 11.10 1.79 7.75
N HIS A 124 10.41 2.81 8.25
CA HIS A 124 11.01 4.06 8.68
C HIS A 124 10.88 4.16 10.20
N GLU A 125 12.00 4.32 10.91
CA GLU A 125 11.96 4.45 12.37
C GLU A 125 11.03 5.60 12.78
N GLY A 126 9.94 5.26 13.46
CA GLY A 126 8.91 6.23 13.79
C GLY A 126 7.89 5.71 14.78
N VAL A 127 7.15 6.65 15.36
CA VAL A 127 5.91 6.39 16.10
C VAL A 127 4.90 7.39 15.58
N LEU A 128 3.83 6.89 14.95
CA LEU A 128 2.94 7.70 14.14
C LEU A 128 2.33 8.86 14.92
N VAL A 129 1.89 8.61 16.16
CA VAL A 129 1.25 9.63 17.01
C VAL A 129 2.18 10.77 17.42
N ASP A 130 3.50 10.57 17.35
CA ASP A 130 4.49 11.60 17.61
C ASP A 130 4.82 12.43 16.36
N GLY A 131 4.49 11.92 15.17
CA GLY A 131 4.50 12.63 13.90
C GLY A 131 5.89 13.08 13.42
N ALA A 132 5.93 14.28 12.84
CA ALA A 132 7.00 14.77 11.98
C ALA A 132 8.39 14.83 12.64
N ARG A 133 8.47 14.71 13.97
CA ARG A 133 9.76 14.63 14.68
C ARG A 133 10.61 13.41 14.25
N TRP A 134 9.95 12.34 13.82
CA TRP A 134 10.62 11.09 13.40
C TRP A 134 11.08 11.17 11.95
N TYR A 135 10.34 11.84 11.08
CA TYR A 135 10.63 11.89 9.65
C TYR A 135 11.64 12.99 9.33
N THR A 136 12.91 12.74 9.65
CA THR A 136 13.99 13.70 9.43
C THR A 136 14.39 13.78 7.96
N GLU A 137 15.02 14.89 7.58
CA GLU A 137 15.61 15.05 6.24
C GLU A 137 16.65 13.97 5.92
N ALA A 138 17.43 13.52 6.92
CA ALA A 138 18.40 12.44 6.72
C ALA A 138 17.72 11.13 6.32
N MET A 139 16.61 10.80 6.98
CA MET A 139 15.78 9.64 6.67
C MET A 139 15.14 9.76 5.28
N TYR A 140 14.48 10.90 4.97
CA TYR A 140 13.86 11.12 3.66
C TYR A 140 14.87 11.00 2.51
N GLN A 141 16.05 11.60 2.66
CA GLN A 141 17.13 11.54 1.65
C GLN A 141 17.65 10.11 1.46
N ALA A 142 17.85 9.36 2.55
CA ALA A 142 18.28 7.96 2.48
C ALA A 142 17.23 7.09 1.80
N SER A 143 15.97 7.26 2.21
CA SER A 143 14.82 6.53 1.66
C SER A 143 14.62 6.84 0.18
N ALA A 144 14.61 8.11 -0.23
CA ALA A 144 14.44 8.50 -1.62
C ALA A 144 15.57 7.95 -2.51
N ARG A 145 16.81 7.93 -2.02
CA ARG A 145 17.92 7.30 -2.75
C ARG A 145 17.73 5.78 -2.91
N LEU A 146 17.29 5.10 -1.85
CA LEU A 146 17.01 3.67 -1.89
C LEU A 146 15.86 3.35 -2.84
N VAL A 147 14.73 4.05 -2.72
CA VAL A 147 13.54 3.84 -3.56
C VAL A 147 13.84 4.12 -5.03
N ARG A 148 14.58 5.18 -5.37
CA ARG A 148 15.02 5.42 -6.76
C ARG A 148 15.88 4.27 -7.30
N TYR A 149 16.75 3.69 -6.49
CA TYR A 149 17.56 2.54 -6.88
C TYR A 149 16.71 1.29 -7.11
N LEU A 150 15.80 0.98 -6.20
CA LEU A 150 14.90 -0.18 -6.31
C LEU A 150 13.94 -0.03 -7.49
N ALA A 151 13.35 1.17 -7.65
CA ALA A 151 12.47 1.48 -8.76
C ALA A 151 13.17 1.34 -10.12
N ALA A 152 14.41 1.81 -10.24
CA ALA A 152 15.20 1.62 -11.46
C ALA A 152 15.54 0.14 -11.72
N ARG A 153 15.82 -0.64 -10.67
CA ARG A 153 16.16 -2.05 -10.76
C ARG A 153 14.97 -2.93 -11.17
N TYR A 154 13.79 -2.63 -10.65
CA TYR A 154 12.58 -3.43 -10.84
C TYR A 154 11.56 -2.79 -11.79
N HIS A 155 11.93 -1.68 -12.44
CA HIS A 155 11.07 -0.93 -13.36
C HIS A 155 9.74 -0.46 -12.74
N ILE A 156 9.77 -0.11 -11.45
CA ILE A 156 8.61 0.40 -10.71
C ILE A 156 8.47 1.90 -11.02
N PRO A 157 7.32 2.37 -11.54
CA PRO A 157 7.07 3.79 -11.73
C PRO A 157 7.16 4.57 -10.41
N LEU A 158 7.75 5.77 -10.44
CA LEU A 158 7.77 6.68 -9.29
C LEU A 158 6.50 7.53 -9.31
N ASP A 159 5.38 6.92 -8.94
CA ASP A 159 4.08 7.57 -8.74
C ASP A 159 3.35 6.97 -7.52
N ARG A 160 2.22 7.56 -7.11
CA ARG A 160 1.43 7.07 -5.97
C ARG A 160 0.56 5.84 -6.27
N GLU A 161 0.61 5.33 -7.48
CA GLU A 161 -0.02 4.05 -7.84
C GLU A 161 0.93 2.87 -7.60
N HIS A 162 2.22 3.13 -7.37
CA HIS A 162 3.27 2.12 -7.20
C HIS A 162 4.14 2.33 -5.95
N ILE A 163 4.34 3.56 -5.51
CA ILE A 163 4.91 3.87 -4.19
C ILE A 163 3.73 4.09 -3.25
N LEU A 164 3.45 3.12 -2.39
CA LEU A 164 2.26 3.04 -1.54
C LEU A 164 2.58 3.32 -0.07
N SER A 165 1.62 3.80 0.71
CA SER A 165 1.67 3.66 2.18
C SER A 165 1.03 2.35 2.62
N HIS A 166 1.39 1.85 3.80
CA HIS A 166 0.71 0.70 4.38
C HIS A 166 -0.78 0.95 4.63
N GLU A 167 -1.17 2.19 4.95
CA GLU A 167 -2.58 2.58 5.06
C GLU A 167 -3.38 2.34 3.77
N GLU A 168 -2.71 2.29 2.61
CA GLU A 168 -3.36 2.04 1.32
C GLU A 168 -3.57 0.56 1.04
N ILE A 169 -3.02 -0.35 1.85
CA ILE A 169 -3.13 -1.79 1.60
C ILE A 169 -4.47 -2.32 2.14
N PRO A 170 -5.30 -3.00 1.33
CA PRO A 170 -6.59 -3.54 1.78
C PRO A 170 -6.43 -4.80 2.64
N GLY A 171 -7.45 -5.08 3.43
CA GLY A 171 -7.57 -6.37 4.11
C GLY A 171 -7.97 -7.46 3.11
N LEU A 172 -7.49 -8.69 3.33
CA LEU A 172 -7.80 -9.84 2.45
C LEU A 172 -9.26 -10.28 2.50
N THR A 173 -9.91 -10.13 3.66
CA THR A 173 -11.26 -10.65 3.91
C THR A 173 -12.14 -9.61 4.59
N PRO A 174 -13.49 -9.73 4.53
CA PRO A 174 -14.43 -8.88 5.26
C PRO A 174 -14.13 -8.67 6.75
N GLY A 175 -13.54 -9.66 7.43
CA GLY A 175 -13.19 -9.59 8.85
C GLY A 175 -11.84 -8.93 9.11
N GLY A 176 -10.93 -8.98 8.13
CA GLY A 176 -9.58 -8.41 8.24
C GLY A 176 -9.49 -6.92 7.96
N VAL A 177 -10.46 -6.33 7.24
CA VAL A 177 -10.39 -4.92 6.81
C VAL A 177 -10.20 -3.94 7.97
N ALA A 178 -10.93 -4.11 9.06
CA ALA A 178 -10.87 -3.19 10.21
C ALA A 178 -9.53 -3.27 10.97
N GLY A 179 -8.82 -4.40 10.87
CA GLY A 179 -7.52 -4.60 11.51
C GLY A 179 -6.34 -4.13 10.66
N MET A 180 -6.59 -3.60 9.46
CA MET A 180 -5.51 -3.11 8.60
C MET A 180 -4.90 -1.83 9.13
N HIS A 181 -3.63 -1.69 8.79
CA HIS A 181 -2.73 -0.65 9.24
C HIS A 181 -3.07 0.74 8.70
N TYR A 182 -2.46 1.75 9.34
CA TYR A 182 -2.62 3.17 9.03
C TYR A 182 -1.28 3.94 9.04
N ASP A 183 -0.14 3.24 9.02
CA ASP A 183 1.22 3.80 8.85
C ASP A 183 1.55 4.12 7.38
N PRO A 184 2.47 5.08 7.11
CA PRO A 184 3.22 5.95 8.05
C PRO A 184 2.37 7.14 8.56
N GLY A 185 1.09 7.15 8.19
CA GLY A 185 0.09 8.07 8.71
C GLY A 185 0.15 9.50 8.17
N PRO A 186 -0.59 10.39 8.84
CA PRO A 186 -0.89 11.73 8.31
C PRO A 186 0.33 12.65 8.27
N TYR A 187 1.40 12.34 9.00
CA TYR A 187 2.55 13.23 9.16
C TYR A 187 3.71 12.92 8.20
N TRP A 188 3.57 11.94 7.31
CA TRP A 188 4.53 11.68 6.24
C TRP A 188 4.31 12.65 5.08
N ASP A 189 5.31 13.48 4.79
CA ASP A 189 5.24 14.49 3.74
C ASP A 189 5.50 13.86 2.37
N TRP A 190 4.42 13.36 1.76
CA TRP A 190 4.44 12.78 0.42
C TRP A 190 4.93 13.77 -0.65
N ALA A 191 4.61 15.05 -0.54
CA ALA A 191 5.02 16.03 -1.55
C ALA A 191 6.55 16.22 -1.53
N HIS A 192 7.12 16.46 -0.35
CA HIS A 192 8.58 16.54 -0.17
C HIS A 192 9.28 15.23 -0.58
N TYR A 193 8.70 14.09 -0.20
CA TYR A 193 9.26 12.80 -0.55
C TYR A 193 9.34 12.60 -2.08
N PHE A 194 8.29 12.95 -2.82
CA PHE A 194 8.27 12.85 -4.29
C PHE A 194 9.17 13.88 -4.98
N ASP A 195 9.39 15.06 -4.40
CA ASP A 195 10.43 16.00 -4.85
C ASP A 195 11.83 15.34 -4.77
N LEU A 196 12.14 14.66 -3.66
CA LEU A 196 13.40 13.94 -3.47
C LEU A 196 13.55 12.70 -4.36
N LEU A 197 12.43 12.04 -4.69
CA LEU A 197 12.41 10.96 -5.68
C LEU A 197 12.72 11.47 -7.10
N GLY A 198 12.60 12.77 -7.34
CA GLY A 198 12.74 13.38 -8.67
C GLY A 198 11.51 13.17 -9.55
N ALA A 199 10.35 12.93 -8.93
CA ALA A 199 9.06 12.73 -9.59
C ALA A 199 7.98 13.59 -8.89
N PRO A 200 8.14 14.93 -8.89
CA PRO A 200 7.29 15.82 -8.09
C PRO A 200 5.80 15.62 -8.39
N LEU A 201 4.97 15.66 -7.34
CA LEU A 201 3.52 15.62 -7.46
C LEU A 201 2.98 16.84 -8.23
N PRO A 202 1.80 16.74 -8.86
CA PRO A 202 1.23 17.86 -9.60
C PRO A 202 0.95 19.05 -8.67
N THR A 203 1.10 20.26 -9.19
CA THR A 203 0.80 21.48 -8.44
C THR A 203 -0.71 21.70 -8.33
N ALA A 204 -1.17 22.05 -7.13
CA ALA A 204 -2.55 22.42 -6.86
C ALA A 204 -3.05 23.52 -7.83
N GLY A 205 -4.27 23.36 -8.33
CA GLY A 205 -4.88 24.33 -9.23
C GLY A 205 -6.25 23.93 -9.73
N VAL A 206 -7.00 24.94 -10.19
CA VAL A 206 -8.35 24.76 -10.72
C VAL A 206 -8.33 23.82 -11.93
N SER A 207 -9.14 22.77 -11.87
CA SER A 207 -9.26 21.78 -12.93
C SER A 207 -10.71 21.47 -13.25
N ALA A 208 -11.03 21.39 -14.54
CA ALA A 208 -12.28 20.81 -15.04
C ALA A 208 -12.12 19.31 -15.37
N ALA A 209 -10.96 18.71 -15.09
CA ALA A 209 -10.71 17.30 -15.37
C ALA A 209 -11.69 16.41 -14.59
N PRO A 210 -12.03 15.23 -15.16
CA PRO A 210 -12.86 14.25 -14.48
C PRO A 210 -12.10 13.55 -13.35
N VAL A 211 -10.77 13.68 -13.30
CA VAL A 211 -9.90 13.12 -12.26
C VAL A 211 -9.16 14.25 -11.57
N LEU A 212 -9.06 14.16 -10.25
CA LEU A 212 -8.29 15.06 -9.41
C LEU A 212 -7.27 14.27 -8.60
N THR A 213 -6.12 14.87 -8.35
CA THR A 213 -5.11 14.39 -7.41
C THR A 213 -5.14 15.26 -6.16
N ILE A 214 -5.14 14.64 -4.98
CA ILE A 214 -5.13 15.33 -3.69
C ILE A 214 -3.72 15.85 -3.43
N VAL A 215 -3.56 17.15 -3.23
CA VAL A 215 -2.27 17.81 -3.01
C VAL A 215 -2.42 19.02 -2.07
N PRO A 216 -2.87 18.81 -0.82
CA PRO A 216 -2.84 19.88 0.17
C PRO A 216 -1.40 20.35 0.38
N ARG A 217 -1.24 21.59 0.84
CA ARG A 217 0.06 22.10 1.24
C ARG A 217 0.40 21.62 2.65
N PHE A 218 1.29 20.65 2.74
CA PHE A 218 1.68 20.01 4.01
C PHE A 218 2.02 21.00 5.14
N ASP A 219 2.67 22.12 4.83
CA ASP A 219 3.13 23.08 5.84
C ASP A 219 2.02 23.93 6.49
N ILE A 220 0.84 24.00 5.86
CA ILE A 220 -0.30 24.81 6.32
C ILE A 220 -1.58 24.01 6.48
N ASP A 221 -1.63 22.80 5.91
CA ASP A 221 -2.69 21.83 6.10
C ASP A 221 -2.51 21.21 7.48
N ILE A 222 -3.37 21.60 8.42
CA ILE A 222 -3.28 21.21 9.83
C ILE A 222 -4.62 20.64 10.22
N GLU A 223 -4.75 19.33 10.08
CA GLU A 223 -5.98 18.63 10.42
C GLU A 223 -6.00 18.18 11.88
N PRO A 224 -7.16 18.28 12.57
CA PRO A 224 -7.28 17.84 13.95
C PRO A 224 -7.21 16.31 14.00
N LEU A 225 -6.25 15.77 14.75
CA LEU A 225 -6.07 14.34 14.95
C LEU A 225 -6.08 14.00 16.44
N ARG A 226 -6.58 12.80 16.77
CA ARG A 226 -6.69 12.32 18.16
C ARG A 226 -6.09 10.94 18.31
N SER A 227 -5.32 10.72 19.37
CA SER A 227 -4.93 9.36 19.78
C SER A 227 -5.87 8.89 20.88
N CYS A 228 -6.33 7.65 20.78
CA CYS A 228 -7.25 7.07 21.75
C CYS A 228 -6.74 5.72 22.25
N VAL A 229 -6.73 5.55 23.57
CA VAL A 229 -6.51 4.25 24.22
C VAL A 229 -7.82 3.86 24.88
N GLY A 230 -8.53 2.92 24.27
CA GLY A 230 -9.93 2.62 24.62
C GLY A 230 -10.83 3.84 24.36
N GLU A 231 -11.60 4.25 25.37
CA GLU A 231 -12.50 5.41 25.27
C GLU A 231 -11.79 6.75 25.57
N ALA A 232 -10.60 6.72 26.17
CA ALA A 232 -9.85 7.92 26.50
C ALA A 232 -9.11 8.44 25.28
N CYS A 233 -9.44 9.66 24.84
CA CYS A 233 -8.86 10.29 23.67
C CYS A 233 -8.16 11.60 24.03
N THR A 234 -7.00 11.84 23.43
CA THR A 234 -6.23 13.09 23.56
C THR A 234 -5.96 13.66 22.18
N ASP A 235 -6.11 14.97 22.06
CA ASP A 235 -5.82 15.69 20.82
C ASP A 235 -4.31 15.72 20.61
N LEU A 236 -3.88 15.38 19.39
CA LEU A 236 -2.47 15.42 19.02
C LEU A 236 -2.04 16.87 18.76
N PRO A 237 -0.76 17.21 19.02
CA PRO A 237 -0.25 18.53 18.73
C PRO A 237 -0.47 18.90 17.25
N PRO A 238 -0.92 20.13 16.95
CA PRO A 238 -1.05 20.60 15.56
C PRO A 238 0.26 20.49 14.80
N GLN A 239 0.23 19.78 13.68
CA GLN A 239 1.37 19.53 12.79
C GLN A 239 0.87 19.53 11.34
N GLY A 240 1.78 19.71 10.40
CA GLY A 240 1.48 19.58 8.98
C GLY A 240 0.98 18.17 8.65
N SER A 241 -0.06 18.07 7.82
CA SER A 241 -0.67 16.82 7.43
C SER A 241 -0.70 16.59 5.92
N ASN A 242 -0.72 15.32 5.55
CA ASN A 242 -0.88 14.86 4.18
C ASN A 242 -2.34 14.45 3.85
N VAL A 243 -3.29 14.69 4.76
CA VAL A 243 -4.67 14.20 4.66
C VAL A 243 -5.64 15.34 4.48
N VAL A 244 -6.67 15.14 3.67
CA VAL A 244 -7.86 16.00 3.61
C VAL A 244 -9.05 15.20 4.11
N TYR A 245 -9.83 15.77 5.02
CA TYR A 245 -11.04 15.11 5.51
C TYR A 245 -12.21 15.18 4.51
N LEU A 246 -12.94 14.07 4.44
CA LEU A 246 -14.08 13.89 3.56
C LEU A 246 -15.39 13.91 4.33
N HIS A 247 -16.29 14.78 3.91
CA HIS A 247 -17.61 14.99 4.50
C HIS A 247 -18.73 14.33 3.69
N THR A 248 -19.86 14.06 4.35
CA THR A 248 -21.04 13.48 3.69
C THR A 248 -21.79 14.49 2.81
N GLU A 249 -21.60 15.80 3.04
CA GLU A 249 -22.27 16.91 2.35
C GLU A 249 -21.28 18.08 2.13
N PRO A 250 -21.53 19.00 1.18
CA PRO A 250 -20.65 20.14 0.88
C PRO A 250 -20.75 21.27 1.92
N ARG A 251 -20.40 20.98 3.18
CA ARG A 251 -20.35 21.94 4.28
C ARG A 251 -19.45 21.43 5.41
N ALA A 252 -18.75 22.34 6.08
CA ALA A 252 -17.73 22.01 7.08
C ALA A 252 -18.28 21.33 8.34
N ASP A 253 -19.56 21.53 8.67
CA ASP A 253 -20.23 20.91 9.81
C ASP A 253 -20.98 19.62 9.46
N ALA A 254 -20.86 19.14 8.22
CA ALA A 254 -21.37 17.83 7.84
C ALA A 254 -20.55 16.72 8.51
N PRO A 255 -21.17 15.59 8.88
CA PRO A 255 -20.44 14.44 9.39
C PRO A 255 -19.33 13.98 8.44
N LEU A 256 -18.24 13.47 9.02
CA LEU A 256 -17.21 12.78 8.25
C LEU A 256 -17.76 11.47 7.68
N VAL A 257 -17.28 11.08 6.51
CA VAL A 257 -17.64 9.81 5.89
C VAL A 257 -17.19 8.64 6.77
N GLY A 258 -18.13 7.78 7.16
CA GLY A 258 -17.82 6.52 7.87
C GLY A 258 -17.56 5.37 6.90
N ASP A 259 -16.78 4.38 7.36
CA ASP A 259 -16.53 3.13 6.65
C ASP A 259 -17.24 1.97 7.38
N PRO A 260 -17.99 1.09 6.68
CA PRO A 260 -18.74 0.01 7.33
C PRO A 260 -17.89 -1.08 7.99
N ALA A 261 -16.58 -1.16 7.71
CA ALA A 261 -15.67 -2.04 8.44
C ALA A 261 -15.25 -1.45 9.80
N LEU A 262 -15.03 -0.13 9.87
CA LEU A 262 -14.68 0.56 11.11
C LEU A 262 -15.89 0.93 11.96
N HIS A 263 -16.98 1.33 11.30
CA HIS A 263 -18.23 1.81 11.87
C HIS A 263 -19.41 0.95 11.39
N PRO A 264 -19.49 -0.32 11.83
CA PRO A 264 -20.51 -1.26 11.35
C PRO A 264 -21.94 -0.88 11.77
N ASP A 265 -22.09 0.00 12.76
CA ASP A 265 -23.36 0.59 13.19
C ASP A 265 -23.82 1.77 12.31
N GLY A 266 -23.00 2.18 11.35
CA GLY A 266 -23.27 3.32 10.47
C GLY A 266 -22.97 4.68 11.10
N SER A 267 -22.26 4.71 12.23
CA SER A 267 -21.79 5.96 12.81
C SER A 267 -20.82 6.71 11.87
N PRO A 268 -20.72 8.05 11.97
CA PRO A 268 -19.79 8.82 11.17
C PRO A 268 -18.33 8.50 11.47
N GLY A 269 -17.46 8.78 10.50
CA GLY A 269 -16.03 8.79 10.71
C GLY A 269 -15.60 9.76 11.81
N THR A 270 -14.41 9.54 12.35
CA THR A 270 -13.84 10.36 13.43
C THR A 270 -12.46 10.89 13.06
N THR A 271 -11.95 11.79 13.89
CA THR A 271 -10.57 12.30 13.79
C THR A 271 -9.55 11.43 14.54
N ARG A 272 -9.94 10.22 14.95
CA ARG A 272 -9.00 9.29 15.59
C ARG A 272 -7.95 8.87 14.59
N VAL A 273 -6.70 8.80 15.02
CA VAL A 273 -5.58 8.51 14.11
C VAL A 273 -5.70 7.13 13.43
N ALA A 274 -6.26 6.14 14.13
CA ALA A 274 -6.57 4.81 13.60
C ALA A 274 -7.86 4.77 12.73
N ASP A 275 -8.67 5.82 12.76
CA ASP A 275 -9.88 5.92 11.94
C ASP A 275 -9.56 6.61 10.60
N TRP A 276 -9.42 5.78 9.58
CA TRP A 276 -9.07 6.15 8.23
C TRP A 276 -10.29 6.38 7.32
N SER A 277 -11.50 6.25 7.84
CA SER A 277 -12.74 6.20 7.04
C SER A 277 -13.00 7.41 6.14
N ALA A 278 -12.48 8.58 6.52
CA ALA A 278 -12.75 9.85 5.86
C ALA A 278 -11.49 10.55 5.30
N ARG A 279 -10.39 9.83 5.07
CA ARG A 279 -9.13 10.46 4.64
C ARG A 279 -8.92 10.34 3.15
N ALA A 280 -8.57 11.45 2.50
CA ALA A 280 -7.97 11.44 1.17
C ALA A 280 -6.50 11.86 1.32
N VAL A 281 -5.57 11.02 0.87
CA VAL A 281 -4.13 11.19 1.16
C VAL A 281 -3.42 11.86 -0.02
N THR A 282 -2.41 12.67 0.30
CA THR A 282 -1.59 13.40 -0.68
C THR A 282 -1.02 12.48 -1.77
N GLY A 283 -1.22 12.92 -3.00
CA GLY A 283 -0.83 12.28 -4.24
C GLY A 283 -1.77 11.15 -4.72
N GLN A 284 -2.76 10.74 -3.93
CA GLN A 284 -3.83 9.87 -4.42
C GLN A 284 -4.72 10.60 -5.42
N SER A 285 -5.21 9.87 -6.43
CA SER A 285 -6.11 10.41 -7.44
C SER A 285 -7.50 9.78 -7.35
N PHE A 286 -8.53 10.58 -7.65
CA PHE A 286 -9.93 10.20 -7.56
C PHE A 286 -10.75 10.78 -8.72
N VAL A 287 -11.83 10.08 -9.08
CA VAL A 287 -12.79 10.56 -10.07
C VAL A 287 -13.78 11.52 -9.40
N VAL A 288 -14.01 12.66 -10.03
CA VAL A 288 -14.95 13.67 -9.56
C VAL A 288 -16.39 13.17 -9.72
N ALA A 289 -17.13 13.15 -8.61
CA ALA A 289 -18.55 12.80 -8.55
C ALA A 289 -19.47 14.04 -8.64
N GLY A 290 -18.99 15.24 -8.31
CA GLY A 290 -19.79 16.45 -8.31
C GLY A 290 -19.03 17.68 -7.80
N ARG A 291 -19.65 18.86 -7.90
CA ARG A 291 -19.12 20.13 -7.38
C ARG A 291 -20.25 20.99 -6.83
N SER A 292 -19.99 21.74 -5.75
CA SER A 292 -20.97 22.63 -5.11
C SER A 292 -20.25 23.77 -4.38
N GLY A 293 -20.22 24.96 -4.98
CA GLY A 293 -19.47 26.10 -4.41
C GLY A 293 -17.97 25.80 -4.37
N GLU A 294 -17.37 25.92 -3.18
CA GLU A 294 -15.96 25.59 -2.92
C GLU A 294 -15.74 24.09 -2.63
N TRP A 295 -16.78 23.26 -2.72
CA TRP A 295 -16.71 21.84 -2.42
C TRP A 295 -16.65 21.00 -3.67
N THR A 296 -15.78 19.99 -3.66
CA THR A 296 -15.69 18.98 -4.70
C THR A 296 -16.06 17.62 -4.11
N ALA A 297 -16.91 16.86 -4.79
CA ALA A 297 -17.20 15.48 -4.45
C ALA A 297 -16.33 14.54 -5.29
N ILE A 298 -15.78 13.51 -4.66
CA ILE A 298 -15.08 12.39 -5.30
C ILE A 298 -15.84 11.08 -5.09
N TRP A 299 -15.69 10.12 -6.00
CA TRP A 299 -16.13 8.75 -5.75
C TRP A 299 -15.21 8.09 -4.72
N PHE A 300 -15.77 7.79 -3.55
CA PHE A 300 -15.04 7.25 -2.41
C PHE A 300 -15.95 6.28 -1.65
N GLY A 301 -15.58 5.00 -1.60
CA GLY A 301 -16.33 4.00 -0.82
C GLY A 301 -17.75 3.73 -1.25
N GLY A 302 -17.97 3.66 -2.56
CA GLY A 302 -19.29 3.38 -3.11
C GLY A 302 -20.25 4.56 -2.98
N ARG A 303 -19.77 5.77 -2.67
CA ARG A 303 -20.59 6.99 -2.54
C ARG A 303 -19.82 8.26 -2.93
N PRO A 304 -20.50 9.38 -3.19
CA PRO A 304 -19.85 10.69 -3.23
C PRO A 304 -19.37 11.09 -1.84
N ALA A 305 -18.14 11.61 -1.75
CA ALA A 305 -17.56 12.16 -0.53
C ALA A 305 -16.98 13.55 -0.83
N TRP A 306 -17.25 14.53 0.03
CA TRP A 306 -17.01 15.94 -0.24
C TRP A 306 -15.76 16.46 0.49
N LEU A 307 -14.84 17.06 -0.25
CA LEU A 307 -13.71 17.80 0.29
C LEU A 307 -13.91 19.31 0.11
N ASP A 308 -13.43 20.09 1.08
CA ASP A 308 -13.34 21.54 0.96
C ASP A 308 -12.14 21.88 0.06
N ASP A 309 -12.43 22.31 -1.17
CA ASP A 309 -11.44 22.58 -2.20
C ASP A 309 -11.66 23.97 -2.82
N PRO A 310 -11.55 25.05 -2.01
CA PRO A 310 -11.60 26.41 -2.51
C PRO A 310 -10.59 26.54 -3.65
N PRO A 311 -10.99 27.20 -4.75
CA PRO A 311 -10.52 26.96 -6.11
C PRO A 311 -9.18 26.22 -6.27
N GLY A 312 -9.23 24.87 -6.19
CA GLY A 312 -8.09 23.98 -6.45
C GLY A 312 -6.91 24.17 -5.50
N ARG A 313 -7.15 24.47 -4.21
CA ARG A 313 -6.10 24.65 -3.20
C ARG A 313 -5.57 23.32 -2.66
N VAL A 314 -6.42 22.30 -2.61
CA VAL A 314 -6.07 20.98 -2.08
C VAL A 314 -6.09 19.92 -3.17
N SER A 315 -6.40 20.29 -4.41
CA SER A 315 -6.46 19.38 -5.55
C SER A 315 -5.75 19.93 -6.79
N ALA A 316 -5.29 19.00 -7.63
CA ALA A 316 -4.70 19.26 -8.94
C ALA A 316 -5.37 18.40 -10.02
N PRO A 317 -5.24 18.74 -11.32
CA PRO A 317 -5.64 17.83 -12.39
C PRO A 317 -4.93 16.48 -12.26
N GLY A 318 -5.72 15.39 -12.24
CA GLY A 318 -5.21 14.03 -12.27
C GLY A 318 -5.48 13.33 -13.61
N HIS A 319 -4.91 12.15 -13.79
CA HIS A 319 -5.03 11.36 -15.01
C HIS A 319 -5.06 9.86 -14.69
N GLY A 320 -5.71 9.08 -15.55
CA GLY A 320 -5.66 7.62 -15.49
C GLY A 320 -6.80 6.98 -16.26
N ALA A 321 -6.69 5.66 -16.47
CA ALA A 321 -7.76 4.90 -17.09
C ALA A 321 -8.97 4.82 -16.15
N LEU A 322 -10.15 5.02 -16.70
CA LEU A 322 -11.39 5.02 -15.95
C LEU A 322 -12.13 3.71 -16.17
N ILE A 323 -12.79 3.23 -15.12
CA ILE A 323 -13.66 2.06 -15.19
C ILE A 323 -15.04 2.35 -14.62
N THR A 324 -16.02 1.61 -15.08
CA THR A 324 -17.39 1.62 -14.53
C THR A 324 -17.97 0.20 -14.57
N PRO A 325 -18.90 -0.18 -13.67
CA PRO A 325 -19.61 -1.44 -13.80
C PRO A 325 -20.24 -1.63 -15.18
N ARG A 326 -20.17 -2.84 -15.71
CA ARG A 326 -20.81 -3.17 -17.00
C ARG A 326 -22.33 -2.92 -16.96
N PRO A 327 -22.93 -2.43 -18.05
CA PRO A 327 -24.38 -2.31 -18.17
C PRO A 327 -25.09 -3.62 -17.81
N GLY A 328 -26.15 -3.52 -17.00
CA GLY A 328 -26.91 -4.67 -16.51
C GLY A 328 -26.45 -5.20 -15.15
N ARG A 329 -25.29 -4.77 -14.62
CA ARG A 329 -24.91 -4.97 -13.22
C ARG A 329 -25.53 -3.89 -12.35
N SER A 330 -26.24 -4.24 -11.28
CA SER A 330 -26.73 -3.28 -10.28
C SER A 330 -25.63 -2.83 -9.31
N ALA A 331 -24.73 -3.75 -8.97
CA ALA A 331 -23.49 -3.51 -8.25
C ALA A 331 -22.48 -4.64 -8.56
N ILE A 332 -21.20 -4.38 -8.33
CA ILE A 332 -20.12 -5.36 -8.52
C ILE A 332 -19.31 -5.54 -7.21
N PRO A 333 -18.80 -6.75 -6.92
CA PRO A 333 -18.01 -7.02 -5.73
C PRO A 333 -16.62 -6.40 -5.81
N VAL A 334 -16.07 -6.06 -4.64
CA VAL A 334 -14.69 -5.56 -4.47
C VAL A 334 -13.89 -6.60 -3.69
N TYR A 335 -12.63 -6.82 -4.07
CA TYR A 335 -11.73 -7.83 -3.49
C TYR A 335 -10.48 -7.17 -2.91
N GLY A 336 -9.90 -7.77 -1.88
CA GLY A 336 -8.66 -7.29 -1.24
C GLY A 336 -7.38 -7.84 -1.87
N ALA A 337 -7.47 -8.82 -2.77
CA ALA A 337 -6.33 -9.42 -3.46
C ALA A 337 -6.76 -9.95 -4.85
N ALA A 338 -5.76 -10.18 -5.71
CA ALA A 338 -5.95 -10.77 -7.02
C ALA A 338 -5.56 -12.25 -7.09
N TYR A 339 -6.15 -13.07 -6.22
CA TYR A 339 -5.89 -14.52 -6.22
C TYR A 339 -6.58 -15.26 -7.37
N PRO A 340 -5.93 -16.31 -7.92
CA PRO A 340 -6.48 -17.19 -8.96
C PRO A 340 -7.76 -17.89 -8.52
N GLU A 341 -8.55 -18.30 -9.51
CA GLU A 341 -9.63 -19.26 -9.31
C GLU A 341 -9.12 -20.65 -8.86
N ASP A 342 -9.93 -21.38 -8.08
CA ASP A 342 -9.57 -22.69 -7.52
C ASP A 342 -9.02 -23.69 -8.56
N SER A 343 -9.49 -23.63 -9.80
CA SER A 343 -9.06 -24.53 -10.88
C SER A 343 -7.64 -24.28 -11.39
N ALA A 344 -7.03 -23.13 -11.06
CA ALA A 344 -5.65 -22.83 -11.42
C ALA A 344 -4.63 -23.57 -10.53
N TYR A 345 -5.03 -23.99 -9.33
CA TYR A 345 -4.12 -24.60 -8.37
C TYR A 345 -3.89 -26.08 -8.69
N PRO A 346 -2.63 -26.55 -8.69
CA PRO A 346 -2.32 -27.97 -8.66
C PRO A 346 -2.98 -28.66 -7.45
N PRO A 347 -3.36 -29.95 -7.52
CA PRO A 347 -4.01 -30.65 -6.40
C PRO A 347 -3.23 -30.70 -5.09
N THR A 348 -1.94 -30.40 -5.16
CA THR A 348 -0.93 -30.41 -4.10
C THR A 348 -0.81 -29.06 -3.38
N ILE A 349 -1.31 -27.99 -4.01
CA ILE A 349 -1.29 -26.64 -3.47
C ILE A 349 -2.71 -26.30 -2.99
N PRO A 350 -2.90 -26.00 -1.69
CA PRO A 350 -4.18 -25.50 -1.20
C PRO A 350 -4.55 -24.18 -1.88
N ALA A 351 -5.73 -24.11 -2.49
CA ALA A 351 -6.20 -22.90 -3.15
C ALA A 351 -6.40 -21.75 -2.15
N ALA A 352 -5.86 -20.58 -2.46
CA ALA A 352 -6.14 -19.37 -1.69
C ALA A 352 -7.57 -18.90 -1.95
N ALA A 353 -8.33 -18.66 -0.88
CA ALA A 353 -9.75 -18.35 -1.00
C ALA A 353 -9.99 -16.98 -1.66
N VAL A 354 -10.78 -16.97 -2.73
CA VAL A 354 -11.27 -15.74 -3.37
C VAL A 354 -12.52 -15.24 -2.65
N VAL A 355 -12.35 -14.31 -1.70
CA VAL A 355 -13.45 -13.79 -0.88
C VAL A 355 -13.69 -12.31 -1.17
N PRO A 356 -14.91 -11.90 -1.59
CA PRO A 356 -15.22 -10.48 -1.74
C PRO A 356 -15.26 -9.79 -0.37
N LEU A 357 -14.85 -8.53 -0.34
CA LEU A 357 -15.00 -7.64 0.80
C LEU A 357 -16.48 -7.26 0.98
N ARG A 358 -16.80 -6.56 2.07
CA ARG A 358 -18.17 -6.05 2.33
C ARG A 358 -18.59 -4.94 1.38
N TYR A 359 -17.68 -4.48 0.54
CA TYR A 359 -17.88 -3.36 -0.37
C TYR A 359 -18.43 -3.83 -1.72
N THR A 360 -19.24 -2.95 -2.31
CA THR A 360 -19.67 -3.09 -3.70
C THR A 360 -19.56 -1.74 -4.40
N ILE A 361 -19.43 -1.76 -5.72
CA ILE A 361 -19.54 -0.57 -6.55
C ILE A 361 -20.90 -0.59 -7.26
N PRO A 362 -21.84 0.28 -6.86
CA PRO A 362 -23.12 0.45 -7.55
C PRO A 362 -22.97 0.86 -9.01
N ALA A 363 -23.97 0.52 -9.82
CA ALA A 363 -24.07 0.95 -11.20
C ALA A 363 -23.98 2.49 -11.33
N GLY A 364 -23.31 2.96 -12.39
CA GLY A 364 -23.19 4.39 -12.70
C GLY A 364 -22.05 5.12 -11.98
N GLN A 365 -21.33 4.46 -11.07
CA GLN A 365 -20.11 5.01 -10.50
C GLN A 365 -18.90 4.80 -11.41
N VAL A 366 -17.90 5.65 -11.25
CA VAL A 366 -16.68 5.64 -12.07
C VAL A 366 -15.47 5.74 -11.15
N TYR A 367 -14.48 4.88 -11.38
CA TYR A 367 -13.25 4.81 -10.59
C TYR A 367 -12.04 4.81 -11.53
N LEU A 368 -10.88 5.21 -11.00
CA LEU A 368 -9.61 4.91 -11.67
C LEU A 368 -9.38 3.40 -11.59
N GLY A 369 -8.89 2.82 -12.68
CA GLY A 369 -8.61 1.39 -12.74
C GLY A 369 -7.49 1.05 -13.71
N VAL A 370 -6.53 0.24 -13.24
CA VAL A 370 -5.43 -0.28 -14.05
C VAL A 370 -5.50 -1.79 -14.03
N GLU A 371 -5.44 -2.40 -15.20
CA GLU A 371 -5.37 -3.84 -15.30
C GLU A 371 -3.95 -4.31 -14.95
N ARG A 372 -3.82 -5.20 -13.96
CA ARG A 372 -2.52 -5.72 -13.47
C ARG A 372 -2.21 -7.12 -13.96
N GLY A 373 -2.87 -7.56 -15.03
CA GLY A 373 -2.64 -8.87 -15.65
C GLY A 373 -3.54 -9.96 -15.08
N PHE A 374 -3.00 -11.18 -15.04
CA PHE A 374 -3.68 -12.37 -14.54
C PHE A 374 -3.54 -12.48 -13.03
N ALA A 375 -4.54 -13.10 -12.41
CA ALA A 375 -4.53 -13.41 -10.99
C ALA A 375 -3.44 -14.44 -10.66
N ASP A 376 -2.76 -14.25 -9.54
CA ASP A 376 -1.55 -14.98 -9.15
C ASP A 376 -1.46 -15.22 -7.63
N TYR A 377 -0.76 -16.28 -7.25
CA TYR A 377 -0.47 -16.65 -5.86
C TYR A 377 0.84 -17.42 -5.78
N TYR A 378 1.77 -16.95 -4.95
CA TYR A 378 3.01 -17.65 -4.67
C TYR A 378 2.82 -18.65 -3.51
N TYR A 379 3.02 -19.93 -3.78
CA TYR A 379 2.94 -20.97 -2.75
C TYR A 379 4.32 -21.22 -2.15
N ALA A 380 4.45 -20.89 -0.87
CA ALA A 380 5.63 -21.13 -0.06
C ALA A 380 5.30 -21.87 1.24
N ARG A 381 6.25 -22.71 1.66
CA ARG A 381 6.35 -23.41 2.95
C ARG A 381 7.80 -23.40 3.40
N PHE A 382 8.05 -23.76 4.66
CA PHE A 382 9.42 -23.88 5.15
C PHE A 382 10.19 -24.89 4.29
N ASP A 383 11.39 -24.54 3.80
CA ASP A 383 12.13 -25.37 2.83
C ASP A 383 12.34 -26.82 3.29
N SER A 384 12.53 -27.04 4.59
CA SER A 384 12.77 -28.37 5.15
C SER A 384 11.47 -29.14 5.49
N ALA A 385 10.31 -28.64 5.09
CA ALA A 385 9.01 -29.26 5.36
C ALA A 385 8.63 -30.35 4.35
N ASP A 386 9.47 -30.60 3.32
CA ASP A 386 9.21 -31.55 2.23
C ASP A 386 7.84 -31.31 1.53
N ALA A 387 7.38 -30.06 1.51
CA ALA A 387 6.12 -29.69 0.87
C ALA A 387 6.23 -29.85 -0.66
N GLN A 388 5.30 -30.60 -1.25
CA GLN A 388 5.26 -30.79 -2.69
C GLN A 388 4.93 -29.45 -3.37
N ASP A 389 5.60 -29.18 -4.50
CA ASP A 389 5.44 -27.96 -5.29
C ASP A 389 5.70 -26.66 -4.49
N ASN A 390 6.48 -26.73 -3.41
CA ASN A 390 6.94 -25.53 -2.71
C ASN A 390 7.71 -24.59 -3.65
N HIS A 391 7.63 -23.28 -3.41
CA HIS A 391 8.20 -22.22 -4.26
C HIS A 391 7.60 -22.19 -5.67
N THR A 392 6.27 -22.30 -5.77
CA THR A 392 5.55 -22.30 -7.04
C THR A 392 4.66 -21.07 -7.16
N LEU A 393 4.85 -20.31 -8.24
CA LEU A 393 3.89 -19.29 -8.66
C LEU A 393 2.72 -19.95 -9.40
N VAL A 394 1.53 -19.86 -8.82
CA VAL A 394 0.27 -20.27 -9.45
C VAL A 394 -0.30 -19.06 -10.19
N VAL A 395 -0.61 -19.22 -11.49
CA VAL A 395 -1.23 -18.17 -12.32
C VAL A 395 -2.54 -18.71 -12.89
N GLY A 396 -3.63 -17.97 -12.72
CA GLY A 396 -4.96 -18.30 -13.25
C GLY A 396 -5.32 -17.57 -14.54
N ASP A 397 -6.53 -17.81 -15.02
CA ASP A 397 -7.10 -17.14 -16.19
C ASP A 397 -7.90 -15.88 -15.82
N ARG A 398 -8.28 -15.73 -14.54
CA ARG A 398 -9.00 -14.56 -14.04
C ARG A 398 -8.13 -13.30 -14.18
N ARG A 399 -8.72 -12.22 -14.67
CA ARG A 399 -8.08 -10.90 -14.80
C ARG A 399 -8.76 -9.91 -13.86
N LEU A 400 -7.96 -9.20 -13.05
CA LEU A 400 -8.48 -8.16 -12.18
C LEU A 400 -8.00 -6.77 -12.59
N VAL A 401 -8.86 -5.80 -12.32
CA VAL A 401 -8.53 -4.38 -12.38
C VAL A 401 -8.28 -3.91 -10.96
N GLU A 402 -7.08 -3.39 -10.73
CA GLU A 402 -6.73 -2.70 -9.49
C GLU A 402 -7.33 -1.29 -9.53
N ILE A 403 -7.95 -0.88 -8.43
CA ILE A 403 -8.63 0.40 -8.26
C ILE A 403 -8.22 1.03 -6.93
N SER A 404 -8.41 2.35 -6.80
CA SER A 404 -8.50 3.01 -5.50
C SER A 404 -9.96 2.98 -5.03
N PHE A 405 -10.21 2.37 -3.88
CA PHE A 405 -11.53 2.29 -3.25
C PHE A 405 -11.42 2.72 -1.79
N ASN A 406 -12.12 3.79 -1.43
CA ASN A 406 -11.78 4.62 -0.26
C ASN A 406 -10.38 5.20 -0.45
N HIS A 407 -9.56 5.20 0.59
CA HIS A 407 -8.13 5.52 0.53
C HIS A 407 -7.24 4.28 0.29
N ARG A 408 -7.83 3.09 0.08
CA ARG A 408 -7.09 1.84 -0.10
C ARG A 408 -7.08 1.38 -1.56
N ARG A 409 -6.08 0.58 -1.92
CA ARG A 409 -6.10 -0.26 -3.12
C ARG A 409 -7.18 -1.32 -2.98
N ALA A 410 -7.74 -1.77 -4.08
CA ALA A 410 -8.66 -2.89 -4.12
C ALA A 410 -8.71 -3.46 -5.54
N PHE A 411 -9.42 -4.57 -5.71
CA PHE A 411 -9.57 -5.23 -7.01
C PHE A 411 -11.03 -5.45 -7.37
N VAL A 412 -11.33 -5.39 -8.66
CA VAL A 412 -12.61 -5.79 -9.24
C VAL A 412 -12.37 -6.71 -10.42
N ASP A 413 -13.32 -7.59 -10.70
CA ASP A 413 -13.21 -8.50 -11.84
C ASP A 413 -13.25 -7.74 -13.16
N ALA A 414 -12.28 -7.97 -14.05
CA ALA A 414 -12.28 -7.34 -15.37
C ALA A 414 -13.53 -7.74 -16.18
N ALA A 415 -14.12 -8.91 -15.91
CA ALA A 415 -15.38 -9.33 -16.50
C ALA A 415 -16.58 -8.49 -16.03
N ASP A 416 -16.47 -7.75 -14.94
CA ASP A 416 -17.55 -6.95 -14.36
C ASP A 416 -17.49 -5.45 -14.69
N VAL A 417 -16.40 -4.99 -15.31
CA VAL A 417 -16.19 -3.56 -15.61
C VAL A 417 -15.99 -3.26 -17.09
N LEU A 418 -16.37 -2.06 -17.52
CA LEU A 418 -15.95 -1.45 -18.77
C LEU A 418 -14.83 -0.46 -18.51
N ILE A 419 -13.75 -0.55 -19.29
CA ILE A 419 -12.74 0.51 -19.37
C ILE A 419 -13.30 1.61 -20.28
N LEU A 420 -13.42 2.82 -19.74
CA LEU A 420 -13.83 4.02 -20.45
C LEU A 420 -12.60 4.60 -21.18
N ARG A 421 -12.77 4.90 -22.47
CA ARG A 421 -11.73 5.46 -23.33
C ARG A 421 -11.88 6.96 -23.51
#